data_AF-A0A7Z0WHI4-F1
#
_entry.id   AF-A0A7Z0WHI4-F1
#
_cell.length_a   1.000
_cell.length_b   1.000
_cell.length_c   1.000
_cell.angle_alpha   90.00
_cell.angle_beta   90.00
_cell.angle_gamma   90.00
#
_symmetry.space_group_name_H-M   'P 1'
#
loop_
_entity.id
_entity.type
_entity.pdbx_description
1 polymer ?
#
loop_
_entity_poly.entity_id
_entity_poly.type
_entity_poly.pdbx_seq_one_letter_code
_entity_poly.pdbx_strand_id
1 'polypeptide(L)'
;MRGEHDQRVHRTPYPRESTVHGLFEEWADRTPTAPALRTGDRTLDYGELDRRANRLAHRLRRLGVGRESRVGLCVRDSRWVIGALAVLKAGGAYVPLDPAYPVERLDHMCAEAGAEVVLGAGRPGWLDFPDTDTLDEPDTRPVVTAGPLSLAYVMFTSGSTGRPKAVAVGHRNIVRLVRSGDSIVVRPGDVALQAATVSFDAATLELWGALLNGASVVTGVDPDAMLVPDRLRNVLAEHGVDVLFLPTALLRQLTAEDPTVFRAVRHLSFGGEQVDGRTVTGLAEHCPDTELLNVYGPTEITTYATAHRCDGTTDASAVVPIGVPRTNSGAYVLDEHLRPVEGDTPGELFVGGDGVARGYLGRAADTAARFLPDPYAGEPGARMYRTGDLVRRRPDGALVFLGRVDRQVKVRGHRVEPGEVEEALRGDGDVRDVVVVADRDAHGDARLLAYVVLGERVCALDVRARLADRVPAYLVPAVFVEIDRIPLNANGKVDGAALPAPPERSAPSQELTGDQERVRLVWQEVLGVAVPGAGASFFELGGNSLAAARVRTRLTALSGVDVPVRLVFDHPTVAGQAEALGRLARPAPVTLTVVPAPADPSGIADLLAEFENEDLPL
;
A
#
# COMPACT_ATOMS: atom_id res chain seq x y z
N MET A 1 -30.70 2.46 33.37
CA MET A 1 -29.45 1.80 33.75
C MET A 1 -29.15 0.70 32.73
N ARG A 2 -28.41 1.03 31.65
CA ARG A 2 -27.70 0.01 30.85
C ARG A 2 -26.31 -0.08 31.48
N GLY A 3 -26.18 -0.98 32.45
CA GLY A 3 -24.95 -1.19 33.21
C GLY A 3 -23.89 -1.88 32.36
N GLU A 4 -22.64 -1.53 32.62
CA GLU A 4 -21.40 -2.13 32.08
C GLU A 4 -21.37 -2.20 30.55
N HIS A 5 -20.64 -1.26 29.93
CA HIS A 5 -20.24 -1.37 28.52
C HIS A 5 -19.42 -2.65 28.34
N ASP A 6 -20.09 -3.74 27.97
CA ASP A 6 -19.50 -5.06 27.82
C ASP A 6 -18.41 -4.99 26.73
N GLN A 7 -17.15 -4.89 27.17
CA GLN A 7 -16.00 -4.85 26.27
C GLN A 7 -15.65 -6.23 25.73
N ARG A 8 -16.47 -7.27 26.00
CA ARG A 8 -16.22 -8.64 25.53
C ARG A 8 -16.16 -8.70 24.01
N VAL A 9 -15.32 -9.61 23.54
CA VAL A 9 -15.28 -10.01 22.13
C VAL A 9 -16.63 -10.59 21.74
N HIS A 10 -17.35 -9.91 20.85
CA HIS A 10 -18.60 -10.44 20.29
C HIS A 10 -18.28 -11.56 19.30
N ARG A 11 -18.55 -12.81 19.69
CA ARG A 11 -18.18 -13.99 18.90
C ARG A 11 -19.33 -14.45 18.02
N THR A 12 -19.02 -14.71 16.76
CA THR A 12 -19.96 -15.27 15.78
C THR A 12 -19.35 -16.52 15.14
N PRO A 13 -20.15 -17.54 14.78
CA PRO A 13 -19.64 -18.69 14.06
C PRO A 13 -19.00 -18.28 12.73
N TYR A 14 -17.80 -18.78 12.47
CA TYR A 14 -17.10 -18.68 11.19
C TYR A 14 -16.18 -19.91 11.05
N PRO A 15 -15.59 -20.19 9.87
CA PRO A 15 -14.71 -21.35 9.64
C PRO A 15 -13.34 -21.29 10.37
N ARG A 16 -13.33 -21.00 11.68
CA ARG A 16 -12.18 -20.77 12.57
C ARG A 16 -11.06 -21.81 12.47
N GLU A 17 -11.42 -23.07 12.21
CA GLU A 17 -10.47 -24.19 12.16
C GLU A 17 -9.96 -24.49 10.74
N SER A 18 -10.39 -23.71 9.75
CA SER A 18 -9.98 -23.89 8.35
C SER A 18 -8.66 -23.18 8.06
N THR A 19 -7.99 -23.62 7.00
CA THR A 19 -6.87 -22.91 6.40
C THR A 19 -7.33 -22.06 5.22
N VAL A 20 -6.52 -21.06 4.86
CA VAL A 20 -6.78 -20.20 3.70
C VAL A 20 -6.82 -21.01 2.41
N HIS A 21 -5.84 -21.90 2.19
CA HIS A 21 -5.82 -22.76 1.01
C HIS A 21 -7.00 -23.75 1.01
N GLY A 22 -7.42 -24.28 2.17
CA GLY A 22 -8.58 -25.17 2.25
C GLY A 22 -9.88 -24.48 1.85
N LEU A 23 -10.11 -23.24 2.30
CA LEU A 23 -11.27 -22.46 1.89
C LEU A 23 -11.23 -22.07 0.39
N PHE A 24 -10.05 -21.85 -0.17
CA PHE A 24 -9.90 -21.66 -1.62
C PHE A 24 -10.26 -22.94 -2.38
N GLU A 25 -9.78 -24.10 -1.91
CA GLU A 25 -10.03 -25.41 -2.50
C GLU A 25 -11.52 -25.76 -2.52
N GLU A 26 -12.27 -25.41 -1.47
CA GLU A 26 -13.73 -25.54 -1.45
C GLU A 26 -14.41 -24.75 -2.60
N TRP A 27 -13.90 -23.57 -2.93
CA TRP A 27 -14.38 -22.80 -4.09
C TRP A 27 -13.93 -23.40 -5.41
N ALA A 28 -12.70 -23.90 -5.50
CA ALA A 28 -12.22 -24.58 -6.70
C ALA A 28 -13.03 -25.86 -7.01
N ASP A 29 -13.50 -26.58 -5.99
CA ASP A 29 -14.37 -27.74 -6.17
C ASP A 29 -15.80 -27.33 -6.55
N ARG A 30 -16.33 -26.27 -5.93
CA ARG A 30 -17.71 -25.83 -6.14
C ARG A 30 -17.93 -25.11 -7.47
N THR A 31 -16.98 -24.30 -7.90
CA THR A 31 -17.07 -23.44 -9.10
C THR A 31 -15.76 -23.43 -9.90
N PRO A 32 -15.30 -24.59 -10.41
CA PRO A 32 -13.99 -24.69 -11.05
C PRO A 32 -13.82 -23.77 -12.26
N THR A 33 -14.89 -23.54 -13.02
CA THR A 33 -14.87 -22.72 -14.25
C THR A 33 -15.24 -21.25 -14.01
N ALA A 34 -15.42 -20.82 -12.76
CA ALA A 34 -15.67 -19.41 -12.45
C ALA A 34 -14.35 -18.63 -12.49
N PRO A 35 -14.34 -17.37 -12.97
CA PRO A 35 -13.15 -16.52 -12.94
C PRO A 35 -12.62 -16.35 -11.51
N ALA A 36 -11.31 -16.55 -11.30
CA ALA A 36 -10.64 -16.35 -10.02
C ALA A 36 -9.64 -15.20 -10.07
N LEU A 37 -8.82 -15.14 -11.12
CA LEU A 37 -7.71 -14.20 -11.24
C LEU A 37 -7.69 -13.59 -12.64
N ARG A 38 -7.70 -12.26 -12.71
CA ARG A 38 -7.61 -11.49 -13.95
C ARG A 38 -6.32 -10.68 -13.96
N THR A 39 -5.58 -10.69 -15.06
CA THR A 39 -4.29 -10.00 -15.20
C THR A 39 -4.06 -9.65 -16.66
N GLY A 40 -4.14 -8.36 -17.00
CA GLY A 40 -4.24 -7.92 -18.39
C GLY A 40 -5.39 -8.66 -19.10
N ASP A 41 -5.13 -9.17 -20.30
CA ASP A 41 -6.11 -9.91 -21.10
C ASP A 41 -6.31 -11.37 -20.63
N ARG A 42 -5.55 -11.84 -19.64
CA ARG A 42 -5.62 -13.22 -19.18
C ARG A 42 -6.53 -13.34 -17.96
N THR A 43 -7.42 -14.33 -18.02
CA THR A 43 -8.24 -14.76 -16.88
C THR A 43 -7.94 -16.22 -16.59
N LEU A 44 -7.64 -16.54 -15.34
CA LEU A 44 -7.61 -17.91 -14.84
C LEU A 44 -8.89 -18.18 -14.05
N ASP A 45 -9.52 -19.30 -14.33
CA ASP A 45 -10.58 -19.81 -13.48
C ASP A 45 -10.04 -20.43 -12.18
N TYR A 46 -10.93 -20.76 -11.24
CA TYR A 46 -10.53 -21.36 -9.97
C TYR A 46 -9.79 -22.70 -10.15
N GLY A 47 -10.19 -23.53 -11.13
CA GLY A 47 -9.59 -24.84 -11.37
C GLY A 47 -8.20 -24.76 -12.00
N GLU A 48 -7.98 -23.83 -12.93
CA GLU A 48 -6.68 -23.50 -13.51
C GLU A 48 -5.73 -22.93 -12.46
N LEU A 49 -6.20 -21.98 -11.66
CA LEU A 49 -5.42 -21.42 -10.57
C LEU A 49 -5.04 -22.51 -9.54
N ASP A 50 -5.96 -23.39 -9.18
CA ASP A 50 -5.71 -24.52 -8.27
C ASP A 50 -4.61 -25.44 -8.82
N ARG A 51 -4.74 -25.89 -10.07
CA ARG A 51 -3.76 -26.80 -10.71
C ARG A 51 -2.37 -26.17 -10.82
N ARG A 52 -2.28 -24.91 -11.26
CA ARG A 52 -0.99 -24.19 -11.36
C ARG A 52 -0.34 -24.03 -9.98
N ALA A 53 -1.12 -23.66 -8.96
CA ALA A 53 -0.63 -23.53 -7.60
C ALA A 53 -0.22 -24.89 -7.00
N ASN A 54 -0.95 -25.97 -7.29
CA ASN A 54 -0.62 -27.33 -6.86
C ASN A 54 0.73 -27.79 -7.42
N ARG A 55 0.98 -27.59 -8.72
CA ARG A 55 2.29 -27.90 -9.35
C ARG A 55 3.44 -27.16 -8.67
N LEU A 56 3.28 -25.86 -8.47
CA LEU A 56 4.30 -25.07 -7.78
C LEU A 56 4.44 -25.50 -6.31
N ALA A 57 3.36 -25.88 -5.63
CA ALA A 57 3.40 -26.37 -4.26
C ALA A 57 4.20 -27.67 -4.13
N HIS A 58 4.03 -28.64 -5.04
CA HIS A 58 4.88 -29.85 -5.05
C HIS A 58 6.35 -29.52 -5.27
N ARG A 59 6.64 -28.57 -6.17
CA ARG A 59 8.01 -28.11 -6.40
C ARG A 59 8.62 -27.51 -5.13
N LEU A 60 7.88 -26.64 -4.45
CA LEU A 60 8.28 -26.03 -3.17
C LEU A 60 8.50 -27.09 -2.09
N ARG A 61 7.65 -28.12 -2.00
CA ARG A 61 7.83 -29.21 -1.04
C ARG A 61 9.12 -30.02 -1.30
N ARG A 62 9.49 -30.24 -2.56
CA ARG A 62 10.78 -30.86 -2.90
C ARG A 62 11.98 -30.01 -2.52
N LEU A 63 11.80 -28.70 -2.43
CA LEU A 63 12.79 -27.76 -1.90
C LEU A 63 12.78 -27.68 -0.36
N GLY A 64 11.98 -28.51 0.33
CA GLY A 64 11.92 -28.58 1.79
C GLY A 64 10.87 -27.66 2.42
N VAL A 65 10.05 -26.96 1.63
CA VAL A 65 8.97 -26.11 2.17
C VAL A 65 7.90 -26.99 2.82
N GLY A 66 7.57 -26.67 4.07
CA GLY A 66 6.52 -27.31 4.84
C GLY A 66 5.97 -26.39 5.92
N ARG A 67 5.42 -26.98 6.99
CA ARG A 67 4.81 -26.23 8.08
C ARG A 67 5.82 -25.27 8.72
N GLU A 68 5.43 -24.01 8.87
CA GLU A 68 6.24 -22.91 9.41
C GLU A 68 7.37 -22.40 8.51
N SER A 69 7.72 -23.09 7.41
CA SER A 69 8.72 -22.60 6.45
C SER A 69 8.28 -21.28 5.83
N ARG A 70 9.23 -20.38 5.56
CA ARG A 70 8.94 -19.06 4.98
C ARG A 70 9.53 -18.95 3.59
N VAL A 71 8.72 -18.55 2.62
CA VAL A 71 9.11 -18.43 1.22
C VAL A 71 8.98 -16.98 0.78
N GLY A 72 10.10 -16.36 0.38
CA GLY A 72 10.10 -15.02 -0.19
C GLY A 72 9.46 -15.00 -1.58
N LEU A 73 8.55 -14.06 -1.82
CA LEU A 73 7.90 -13.86 -3.10
C LEU A 73 8.18 -12.44 -3.59
N CYS A 74 9.15 -12.31 -4.51
CA CYS A 74 9.52 -11.06 -5.16
C CYS A 74 9.06 -11.07 -6.62
N VAL A 75 7.76 -11.17 -6.83
CA VAL A 75 7.10 -11.29 -8.13
C VAL A 75 5.86 -10.40 -8.22
N ARG A 76 5.40 -10.13 -9.45
CA ARG A 76 4.22 -9.31 -9.74
C ARG A 76 3.16 -10.10 -10.50
N ASP A 77 2.00 -9.48 -10.63
CA ASP A 77 0.91 -9.92 -11.50
C ASP A 77 0.39 -11.31 -11.07
N SER A 78 -0.04 -12.15 -12.02
CA SER A 78 -0.58 -13.47 -11.72
C SER A 78 0.37 -14.38 -10.92
N ARG A 79 1.68 -14.21 -11.08
CA ARG A 79 2.71 -14.97 -10.36
C ARG A 79 2.66 -14.72 -8.85
N TRP A 80 2.30 -13.51 -8.43
CA TRP A 80 2.11 -13.20 -7.01
C TRP A 80 1.02 -14.09 -6.40
N VAL A 81 -0.14 -14.16 -7.05
CA VAL A 81 -1.29 -14.92 -6.56
C VAL A 81 -1.02 -16.41 -6.61
N ILE A 82 -0.48 -16.92 -7.72
CA ILE A 82 -0.10 -18.34 -7.87
C ILE A 82 0.95 -18.71 -6.81
N GLY A 83 1.96 -17.87 -6.61
CA GLY A 83 3.02 -18.08 -5.63
C GLY A 83 2.50 -18.10 -4.19
N ALA A 84 1.70 -17.11 -3.80
CA ALA A 84 1.12 -17.04 -2.46
C ALA A 84 0.28 -18.29 -2.17
N LEU A 85 -0.60 -18.67 -3.09
CA LEU A 85 -1.43 -19.87 -2.96
C LEU A 85 -0.59 -21.16 -2.92
N ALA A 86 0.43 -21.28 -3.77
CA ALA A 86 1.31 -22.44 -3.81
C ALA A 86 2.12 -22.62 -2.52
N VAL A 87 2.61 -21.52 -1.93
CA VAL A 87 3.31 -21.55 -0.63
C VAL A 87 2.39 -22.06 0.47
N LEU A 88 1.16 -21.56 0.54
CA LEU A 88 0.17 -22.01 1.51
C LEU A 88 -0.21 -23.49 1.30
N LYS A 89 -0.36 -23.92 0.04
CA LYS A 89 -0.62 -25.32 -0.32
C LYS A 89 0.57 -26.24 -0.05
N ALA A 90 1.80 -25.73 -0.09
CA ALA A 90 2.98 -26.46 0.37
C ALA A 90 3.04 -26.55 1.92
N GLY A 91 2.18 -25.82 2.62
CA GLY A 91 2.10 -25.74 4.09
C GLY A 91 2.97 -24.64 4.70
N GLY A 92 3.66 -23.84 3.87
CA GLY A 92 4.50 -22.74 4.31
C GLY A 92 3.76 -21.41 4.44
N ALA A 93 4.50 -20.38 4.80
CA ALA A 93 4.05 -18.99 4.87
C ALA A 93 4.79 -18.14 3.83
N TYR A 94 4.07 -17.30 3.10
CA TYR A 94 4.71 -16.41 2.14
C TYR A 94 5.23 -15.13 2.80
N VAL A 95 6.34 -14.62 2.29
CA VAL A 95 6.92 -13.33 2.66
C VAL A 95 6.85 -12.44 1.41
N PRO A 96 5.89 -11.50 1.32
CA PRO A 96 5.83 -10.60 0.17
C PRO A 96 7.04 -9.67 0.17
N LEU A 97 7.65 -9.55 -1.00
CA LEU A 97 8.80 -8.69 -1.25
C LEU A 97 8.44 -7.78 -2.43
N ASP A 98 8.31 -6.47 -2.20
CA ASP A 98 8.04 -5.55 -3.30
C ASP A 98 9.30 -5.41 -4.18
N PRO A 99 9.24 -5.76 -5.48
CA PRO A 99 10.40 -5.63 -6.36
C PRO A 99 10.88 -4.18 -6.56
N ALA A 100 10.07 -3.18 -6.16
CA ALA A 100 10.48 -1.77 -6.17
C ALA A 100 11.33 -1.37 -4.96
N TYR A 101 11.51 -2.25 -3.96
CA TYR A 101 12.37 -1.95 -2.82
C TYR A 101 13.85 -2.10 -3.16
N PRO A 102 14.73 -1.31 -2.52
CA PRO A 102 16.17 -1.46 -2.69
C PRO A 102 16.67 -2.87 -2.38
N VAL A 103 17.74 -3.27 -3.06
CA VAL A 103 18.38 -4.59 -2.95
C VAL A 103 18.72 -4.92 -1.49
N GLU A 104 19.35 -3.99 -0.78
CA GLU A 104 19.75 -4.14 0.63
C GLU A 104 18.53 -4.34 1.55
N ARG A 105 17.43 -3.61 1.28
CA ARG A 105 16.18 -3.74 2.02
C ARG A 105 15.59 -5.13 1.86
N LEU A 106 15.58 -5.65 0.64
CA LEU A 106 15.09 -6.98 0.32
C LEU A 106 15.94 -8.08 0.96
N ASP A 107 17.27 -7.95 0.97
CA ASP A 107 18.18 -8.90 1.63
C ASP A 107 17.94 -8.93 3.14
N HIS A 108 17.80 -7.76 3.76
CA HIS A 108 17.50 -7.65 5.18
C HIS A 108 16.16 -8.32 5.52
N MET A 109 15.11 -8.08 4.72
CA MET A 109 13.80 -8.72 4.92
C MET A 109 13.89 -10.25 4.78
N CYS A 110 14.62 -10.77 3.79
CA CYS A 110 14.81 -12.21 3.63
C CYS A 110 15.53 -12.83 4.83
N ALA A 111 16.60 -12.17 5.31
CA ALA A 111 17.37 -12.62 6.46
C ALA A 111 16.56 -12.59 7.75
N GLU A 112 15.87 -11.48 8.06
CA GLU A 112 15.05 -11.33 9.27
C GLU A 112 13.86 -12.29 9.27
N ALA A 113 13.28 -12.58 8.10
CA ALA A 113 12.21 -13.57 7.98
C ALA A 113 12.72 -15.01 8.07
N GLY A 114 14.02 -15.26 7.91
CA GLY A 114 14.55 -16.62 7.74
C GLY A 114 13.91 -17.32 6.54
N ALA A 115 13.82 -16.62 5.40
CA ALA A 115 13.30 -17.15 4.16
C ALA A 115 14.38 -17.97 3.45
N GLU A 116 14.24 -19.30 3.47
CA GLU A 116 15.22 -20.25 2.90
C GLU A 116 15.05 -20.43 1.39
N VAL A 117 13.84 -20.18 0.89
CA VAL A 117 13.50 -20.20 -0.53
C VAL A 117 12.97 -18.82 -0.91
N VAL A 118 13.48 -18.24 -1.99
CA VAL A 118 12.96 -16.98 -2.53
C VAL A 118 12.68 -17.18 -4.02
N LEU A 119 11.46 -16.85 -4.44
CA LEU A 119 11.05 -16.81 -5.84
C LEU A 119 11.14 -15.35 -6.34
N GLY A 120 12.04 -15.10 -7.27
CA GLY A 120 12.29 -13.78 -7.85
C GLY A 120 13.48 -13.81 -8.82
N ALA A 121 13.48 -12.93 -9.82
CA ALA A 121 14.46 -12.97 -10.90
C ALA A 121 15.73 -12.17 -10.60
N GLY A 122 16.84 -12.58 -11.22
CA GLY A 122 18.03 -11.74 -11.39
C GLY A 122 18.92 -11.57 -10.16
N ARG A 123 18.82 -12.46 -9.16
CA ARG A 123 19.63 -12.39 -7.94
C ARG A 123 20.29 -13.73 -7.58
N PRO A 124 21.57 -13.74 -7.17
CA PRO A 124 22.25 -14.96 -6.73
C PRO A 124 21.52 -15.62 -5.56
N GLY A 125 21.32 -16.94 -5.65
CA GLY A 125 20.64 -17.73 -4.62
C GLY A 125 19.11 -17.63 -4.62
N TRP A 126 18.52 -16.75 -5.42
CA TRP A 126 17.09 -16.72 -5.66
C TRP A 126 16.72 -17.65 -6.81
N LEU A 127 15.54 -18.24 -6.74
CA LEU A 127 15.01 -19.08 -7.79
C LEU A 127 14.11 -18.25 -8.70
N ASP A 128 14.28 -18.38 -10.01
CA ASP A 128 13.32 -17.81 -10.95
C ASP A 128 11.93 -18.40 -10.70
N PHE A 129 10.91 -17.57 -10.88
CA PHE A 129 9.53 -18.05 -10.83
C PHE A 129 9.29 -18.95 -12.05
N PRO A 130 9.01 -20.25 -11.85
CA PRO A 130 8.92 -21.18 -12.97
C PRO A 130 7.62 -20.99 -13.74
N ASP A 131 7.63 -21.38 -15.01
CA ASP A 131 6.40 -21.51 -15.78
C ASP A 131 5.57 -22.69 -15.25
N THR A 132 4.45 -22.38 -14.59
CA THR A 132 3.56 -23.37 -13.98
C THR A 132 2.77 -24.19 -15.01
N ASP A 133 2.71 -23.75 -16.26
CA ASP A 133 2.03 -24.51 -17.33
C ASP A 133 2.86 -25.70 -17.80
N THR A 134 4.18 -25.57 -17.75
CA THR A 134 5.15 -26.57 -18.25
C THR A 134 5.92 -27.29 -17.14
N LEU A 135 5.68 -26.93 -15.89
CA LEU A 135 6.26 -27.58 -14.71
C LEU A 135 5.87 -29.07 -14.69
N ASP A 136 6.89 -29.96 -14.67
CA ASP A 136 6.75 -31.41 -14.52
C ASP A 136 6.42 -31.78 -13.05
N GLU A 137 5.27 -31.24 -12.67
CA GLU A 137 4.44 -31.21 -11.48
C GLU A 137 3.20 -32.11 -11.43
N PRO A 138 2.90 -32.91 -10.39
CA PRO A 138 1.50 -33.28 -10.16
C PRO A 138 0.66 -32.01 -9.99
N ASP A 139 -0.51 -31.94 -10.65
CA ASP A 139 -1.47 -30.85 -10.46
C ASP A 139 -2.53 -31.14 -9.40
N THR A 140 -2.38 -32.29 -8.71
CA THR A 140 -3.19 -32.69 -7.56
C THR A 140 -2.73 -31.97 -6.29
N ARG A 141 -3.66 -31.77 -5.35
CA ARG A 141 -3.37 -31.09 -4.07
C ARG A 141 -2.35 -31.88 -3.25
N PRO A 142 -1.26 -31.27 -2.77
CA PRO A 142 -0.35 -31.92 -1.86
C PRO A 142 -1.02 -32.15 -0.49
N VAL A 143 -0.70 -33.28 0.15
CA VAL A 143 -1.11 -33.53 1.55
C VAL A 143 -0.22 -32.72 2.49
N VAL A 144 -0.81 -31.81 3.27
CA VAL A 144 -0.11 -30.94 4.22
C VAL A 144 -0.73 -30.97 5.61
N THR A 145 0.08 -30.63 6.62
CA THR A 145 -0.31 -30.65 8.05
C THR A 145 -0.46 -29.24 8.63
N ALA A 146 -0.48 -28.20 7.79
CA ALA A 146 -0.69 -26.83 8.24
C ALA A 146 -2.10 -26.70 8.81
N GLY A 147 -2.22 -26.06 9.97
CA GLY A 147 -3.50 -25.86 10.66
C GLY A 147 -3.88 -24.38 10.75
N PRO A 148 -5.01 -24.05 11.38
CA PRO A 148 -5.49 -22.68 11.53
C PRO A 148 -4.50 -21.75 12.25
N LEU A 149 -3.67 -22.30 13.14
CA LEU A 149 -2.66 -21.53 13.87
C LEU A 149 -1.27 -21.53 13.21
N SER A 150 -1.07 -22.28 12.13
CA SER A 150 0.16 -22.23 11.34
C SER A 150 0.30 -20.88 10.64
N LEU A 151 1.53 -20.45 10.42
CA LEU A 151 1.79 -19.20 9.70
C LEU A 151 1.24 -19.28 8.27
N ALA A 152 0.60 -18.20 7.85
CA ALA A 152 0.14 -17.99 6.48
C ALA A 152 1.01 -16.95 5.77
N TYR A 153 1.38 -15.86 6.47
CA TYR A 153 2.33 -14.91 5.93
C TYR A 153 3.17 -14.23 7.00
N VAL A 154 4.24 -13.58 6.53
CA VAL A 154 5.07 -12.68 7.33
C VAL A 154 5.16 -11.35 6.60
N MET A 155 4.77 -10.25 7.26
CA MET A 155 4.84 -8.90 6.69
C MET A 155 5.71 -8.00 7.55
N PHE A 156 6.39 -7.06 6.90
CA PHE A 156 7.31 -6.16 7.57
C PHE A 156 6.65 -4.82 7.88
N THR A 157 6.82 -4.36 9.11
CA THR A 157 6.46 -3.00 9.53
C THR A 157 7.70 -2.24 9.98
N SER A 158 7.61 -0.91 9.93
CA SER A 158 8.67 -0.04 10.46
C SER A 158 8.88 -0.29 11.95
N GLY A 159 10.13 -0.34 12.41
CA GLY A 159 10.46 -0.70 13.79
C GLY A 159 10.98 0.47 14.62
N SER A 160 10.53 0.57 15.88
CA SER A 160 10.97 1.61 16.83
C SER A 160 12.48 1.63 17.13
N THR A 161 13.18 0.51 16.92
CA THR A 161 14.65 0.39 17.05
C THR A 161 15.39 0.75 15.76
N GLY A 162 14.66 1.26 14.77
CA GLY A 162 15.16 1.60 13.45
C GLY A 162 15.34 0.44 12.48
N ARG A 163 15.02 -0.80 12.91
CA ARG A 163 15.02 -1.99 12.04
C ARG A 163 13.61 -2.55 11.87
N PRO A 164 13.18 -2.87 10.64
CA PRO A 164 11.86 -3.45 10.36
C PRO A 164 11.56 -4.67 11.22
N LYS A 165 10.28 -4.85 11.55
CA LYS A 165 9.80 -5.99 12.36
C LYS A 165 8.97 -6.90 11.48
N ALA A 166 9.28 -8.19 11.52
CA ALA A 166 8.55 -9.24 10.81
C ALA A 166 7.33 -9.68 11.64
N VAL A 167 6.14 -9.23 11.28
CA VAL A 167 4.87 -9.61 11.89
C VAL A 167 4.44 -10.97 11.37
N ALA A 168 4.26 -11.94 12.27
CA ALA A 168 3.92 -13.31 11.95
C ALA A 168 2.40 -13.56 12.05
N VAL A 169 1.75 -13.81 10.93
CA VAL A 169 0.27 -13.93 10.84
C VAL A 169 -0.11 -15.36 10.45
N GLY A 170 -1.09 -15.92 11.15
CA GLY A 170 -1.60 -17.27 10.95
C GLY A 170 -2.85 -17.34 10.06
N HIS A 171 -3.19 -18.55 9.61
CA HIS A 171 -4.38 -18.78 8.77
C HIS A 171 -5.67 -18.27 9.41
N ARG A 172 -5.92 -18.59 10.69
CA ARG A 172 -7.12 -18.17 11.42
C ARG A 172 -7.29 -16.65 11.41
N ASN A 173 -6.20 -15.90 11.46
CA ASN A 173 -6.26 -14.45 11.44
C ASN A 173 -6.87 -13.93 10.12
N ILE A 174 -6.43 -14.49 8.98
CA ILE A 174 -6.97 -14.14 7.64
C ILE A 174 -8.40 -14.65 7.49
N VAL A 175 -8.69 -15.87 7.93
CA VAL A 175 -10.05 -16.43 7.85
C VAL A 175 -11.02 -15.58 8.67
N ARG A 176 -10.61 -15.12 9.86
CA ARG A 176 -11.38 -14.16 10.66
C ARG A 176 -11.58 -12.85 9.91
N LEU A 177 -10.55 -12.33 9.25
CA LEU A 177 -10.61 -11.07 8.50
C LEU A 177 -11.72 -11.11 7.43
N VAL A 178 -11.78 -12.19 6.64
CA VAL A 178 -12.56 -12.23 5.38
C VAL A 178 -13.79 -13.16 5.39
N ARG A 179 -14.00 -13.93 6.47
CA ARG A 179 -15.15 -14.87 6.60
C ARG A 179 -16.02 -14.63 7.84
N SER A 180 -15.71 -13.62 8.65
CA SER A 180 -16.60 -13.21 9.75
C SER A 180 -17.78 -12.42 9.19
N GLY A 181 -18.99 -12.62 9.73
CA GLY A 181 -20.25 -12.13 9.14
C GLY A 181 -20.44 -10.60 9.05
N ASP A 182 -19.50 -9.81 9.58
CA ASP A 182 -19.47 -8.34 9.51
C ASP A 182 -18.20 -7.81 8.81
N SER A 183 -17.57 -8.62 7.95
CA SER A 183 -16.51 -8.16 7.06
C SER A 183 -17.04 -7.21 6.00
N ILE A 184 -16.12 -6.58 5.26
CA ILE A 184 -16.43 -6.09 3.91
C ILE A 184 -17.11 -7.24 3.17
N VAL A 185 -18.33 -7.00 2.70
CA VAL A 185 -19.18 -8.06 2.14
C VAL A 185 -18.79 -8.28 0.70
N VAL A 186 -17.82 -9.17 0.50
CA VAL A 186 -17.49 -9.70 -0.83
C VAL A 186 -18.43 -10.86 -1.14
N ARG A 187 -19.17 -10.72 -2.23
CA ARG A 187 -20.18 -11.68 -2.69
C ARG A 187 -19.59 -12.57 -3.77
N PRO A 188 -20.09 -13.81 -3.91
CA PRO A 188 -19.74 -14.64 -5.06
C PRO A 188 -20.04 -13.91 -6.37
N GLY A 189 -19.07 -13.91 -7.29
CA GLY A 189 -19.16 -13.21 -8.57
C GLY A 189 -18.70 -11.74 -8.56
N ASP A 190 -18.45 -11.13 -7.40
CA ASP A 190 -17.84 -9.79 -7.34
C ASP A 190 -16.44 -9.78 -7.99
N VAL A 191 -16.00 -8.59 -8.37
CA VAL A 191 -14.63 -8.32 -8.80
C VAL A 191 -13.95 -7.38 -7.81
N ALA A 192 -12.90 -7.86 -7.14
CA ALA A 192 -12.01 -7.04 -6.31
C ALA A 192 -10.80 -6.57 -7.12
N LEU A 193 -10.36 -5.33 -6.88
CA LEU A 193 -9.10 -4.83 -7.42
C LEU A 193 -7.99 -4.96 -6.39
N GLN A 194 -6.86 -5.58 -6.76
CA GLN A 194 -5.65 -5.55 -5.94
C GLN A 194 -4.91 -4.23 -6.14
N ALA A 195 -5.33 -3.20 -5.40
CA ALA A 195 -4.78 -1.85 -5.46
C ALA A 195 -3.57 -1.67 -4.54
N ALA A 196 -3.54 -2.37 -3.41
CA ALA A 196 -2.45 -2.28 -2.45
C ALA A 196 -1.19 -2.99 -2.96
N THR A 197 -0.01 -2.43 -2.62
CA THR A 197 1.26 -3.15 -2.77
C THR A 197 1.22 -4.44 -1.96
N VAL A 198 1.82 -5.50 -2.51
CA VAL A 198 1.91 -6.83 -1.88
C VAL A 198 2.60 -6.80 -0.51
N SER A 199 3.43 -5.78 -0.24
CA SER A 199 4.12 -5.61 1.04
C SER A 199 3.25 -4.94 2.11
N PHE A 200 1.98 -4.61 1.81
CA PHE A 200 1.02 -4.07 2.75
C PHE A 200 -0.11 -5.05 3.00
N ASP A 201 -0.58 -5.16 4.24
CA ASP A 201 -1.55 -6.16 4.65
C ASP A 201 -2.97 -5.92 4.09
N ALA A 202 -3.26 -4.74 3.56
CA ALA A 202 -4.46 -4.52 2.75
C ALA A 202 -4.51 -5.41 1.50
N ALA A 203 -3.37 -5.76 0.90
CA ALA A 203 -3.34 -6.70 -0.23
C ALA A 203 -3.86 -8.09 0.16
N THR A 204 -3.76 -8.46 1.46
CA THR A 204 -4.32 -9.73 1.96
C THR A 204 -5.83 -9.70 2.08
N LEU A 205 -6.40 -8.53 2.41
CA LEU A 205 -7.85 -8.31 2.38
C LEU A 205 -8.36 -8.39 0.94
N GLU A 206 -7.71 -7.71 -0.01
CA GLU A 206 -8.11 -7.68 -1.42
C GLU A 206 -8.07 -9.10 -2.02
N LEU A 207 -6.96 -9.81 -1.83
CA LEU A 207 -6.74 -11.14 -2.40
C LEU A 207 -7.65 -12.20 -1.76
N TRP A 208 -7.56 -12.38 -0.44
CA TRP A 208 -8.27 -13.45 0.25
C TRP A 208 -9.74 -13.09 0.50
N GLY A 209 -10.07 -11.80 0.52
CA GLY A 209 -11.46 -11.32 0.50
C GLY A 209 -12.19 -11.78 -0.74
N ALA A 210 -11.55 -11.73 -1.91
CA ALA A 210 -12.12 -12.25 -3.14
C ALA A 210 -12.13 -13.78 -3.19
N LEU A 211 -10.95 -14.39 -3.11
CA LEU A 211 -10.75 -15.80 -3.42
C LEU A 211 -11.38 -16.77 -2.42
N LEU A 212 -11.64 -16.33 -1.19
CA LEU A 212 -12.32 -17.16 -0.17
C LEU A 212 -13.84 -16.93 -0.15
N ASN A 213 -14.36 -16.05 -1.01
CA ASN A 213 -15.78 -15.72 -1.11
C ASN A 213 -16.36 -15.96 -2.53
N GLY A 214 -15.62 -16.61 -3.43
CA GLY A 214 -16.13 -16.97 -4.77
C GLY A 214 -16.15 -15.80 -5.75
N ALA A 215 -15.42 -14.75 -5.42
CA ALA A 215 -15.21 -13.58 -6.27
C ALA A 215 -13.90 -13.73 -7.06
N SER A 216 -13.64 -12.78 -7.96
CA SER A 216 -12.38 -12.71 -8.71
C SER A 216 -11.54 -11.52 -8.25
N VAL A 217 -10.22 -11.62 -8.41
CA VAL A 217 -9.29 -10.52 -8.15
C VAL A 217 -8.60 -10.07 -9.44
N VAL A 218 -8.49 -8.76 -9.63
CA VAL A 218 -7.71 -8.16 -10.72
C VAL A 218 -6.36 -7.71 -10.19
N THR A 219 -5.29 -8.09 -10.89
CA THR A 219 -3.91 -7.72 -10.56
C THR A 219 -3.16 -7.21 -11.79
N GLY A 220 -1.98 -6.62 -11.59
CA GLY A 220 -1.15 -6.13 -12.68
C GLY A 220 -1.63 -4.82 -13.30
N VAL A 221 -2.51 -4.09 -12.60
CA VAL A 221 -2.92 -2.75 -13.01
C VAL A 221 -1.74 -1.79 -12.87
N ASP A 222 -1.60 -0.89 -13.85
CA ASP A 222 -0.61 0.18 -13.83
C ASP A 222 -0.77 1.05 -12.56
N PRO A 223 0.23 1.10 -11.66
CA PRO A 223 0.17 1.94 -10.48
C PRO A 223 -0.09 3.41 -10.79
N ASP A 224 0.36 3.93 -11.93
CA ASP A 224 0.15 5.32 -12.32
C ASP A 224 -1.32 5.61 -12.68
N ALA A 225 -2.05 4.60 -13.17
CA ALA A 225 -3.48 4.71 -13.45
C ALA A 225 -4.29 4.88 -12.17
N MET A 226 -3.87 4.26 -11.06
CA MET A 226 -4.52 4.37 -9.75
C MET A 226 -4.44 5.77 -9.15
N LEU A 227 -3.52 6.61 -9.64
CA LEU A 227 -3.30 7.98 -9.14
C LEU A 227 -4.06 9.05 -9.94
N VAL A 228 -4.89 8.67 -10.92
CA VAL A 228 -5.61 9.60 -11.81
C VAL A 228 -7.08 9.24 -11.81
N PRO A 229 -8.00 10.19 -11.57
CA PRO A 229 -9.42 9.86 -11.58
C PRO A 229 -9.91 9.24 -12.89
N ASP A 230 -9.59 9.83 -14.04
CA ASP A 230 -10.08 9.30 -15.33
C ASP A 230 -9.47 7.95 -15.70
N ARG A 231 -8.17 7.74 -15.44
CA ARG A 231 -7.52 6.44 -15.70
C ARG A 231 -8.02 5.37 -14.73
N LEU A 232 -8.21 5.71 -13.46
CA LEU A 232 -8.81 4.81 -12.48
C LEU A 232 -10.24 4.46 -12.88
N ARG A 233 -11.07 5.44 -13.30
CA ARG A 233 -12.42 5.18 -13.80
C ARG A 233 -12.41 4.17 -14.94
N ASN A 234 -11.48 4.30 -15.89
CA ASN A 234 -11.33 3.35 -16.99
C ASN A 234 -10.99 1.95 -16.48
N VAL A 235 -10.03 1.81 -15.56
CA VAL A 235 -9.70 0.52 -14.93
C VAL A 235 -10.90 -0.10 -14.22
N LEU A 236 -11.63 0.70 -13.43
CA LEU A 236 -12.81 0.25 -12.69
C LEU A 236 -13.92 -0.22 -13.64
N ALA A 237 -14.15 0.50 -14.74
CA ALA A 237 -15.16 0.17 -15.73
C ALA A 237 -14.77 -1.04 -16.60
N GLU A 238 -13.52 -1.09 -17.09
CA GLU A 238 -12.98 -2.15 -17.94
C GLU A 238 -13.08 -3.51 -17.25
N HIS A 239 -12.73 -3.56 -15.97
CA HIS A 239 -12.74 -4.80 -15.21
C HIS A 239 -14.04 -5.08 -14.45
N GLY A 240 -14.95 -4.09 -14.37
CA GLY A 240 -16.20 -4.17 -13.62
C GLY A 240 -15.95 -4.33 -12.12
N VAL A 241 -15.12 -3.48 -11.53
CA VAL A 241 -14.69 -3.59 -10.12
C VAL A 241 -15.83 -3.24 -9.16
N ASP A 242 -16.21 -4.20 -8.31
CA ASP A 242 -17.25 -4.04 -7.29
C ASP A 242 -16.69 -3.64 -5.92
N VAL A 243 -15.49 -4.13 -5.59
CA VAL A 243 -14.88 -3.99 -4.26
C VAL A 243 -13.50 -3.36 -4.37
N LEU A 244 -13.31 -2.24 -3.69
CA LEU A 244 -12.06 -1.49 -3.68
C LEU A 244 -11.65 -1.11 -2.25
N PHE A 245 -10.36 -1.24 -1.97
CA PHE A 245 -9.72 -0.63 -0.82
C PHE A 245 -8.76 0.47 -1.29
N LEU A 246 -8.74 1.61 -0.60
CA LEU A 246 -7.74 2.66 -0.82
C LEU A 246 -7.14 3.17 0.49
N PRO A 247 -5.82 3.46 0.52
CA PRO A 247 -5.27 4.32 1.56
C PRO A 247 -6.01 5.66 1.59
N THR A 248 -6.33 6.16 2.79
CA THR A 248 -7.11 7.40 2.94
C THR A 248 -6.50 8.60 2.19
N ALA A 249 -5.16 8.71 2.14
CA ALA A 249 -4.50 9.78 1.38
C ALA A 249 -4.83 9.75 -0.12
N LEU A 250 -4.82 8.56 -0.72
CA LEU A 250 -5.16 8.40 -2.13
C LEU A 250 -6.65 8.66 -2.38
N LEU A 251 -7.52 8.18 -1.48
CA LEU A 251 -8.94 8.51 -1.51
C LEU A 251 -9.18 10.02 -1.52
N ARG A 252 -8.59 10.76 -0.57
CA ARG A 252 -8.75 12.22 -0.47
C ARG A 252 -8.32 12.91 -1.76
N GLN A 253 -7.18 12.52 -2.33
CA GLN A 253 -6.69 13.10 -3.58
C GLN A 253 -7.68 12.87 -4.73
N LEU A 254 -8.09 11.62 -4.94
CA LEU A 254 -8.99 11.26 -6.04
C LEU A 254 -10.35 11.94 -5.90
N THR A 255 -10.91 11.97 -4.70
CA THR A 255 -12.20 12.64 -4.40
C THR A 255 -12.12 14.15 -4.58
N ALA A 256 -11.00 14.77 -4.23
CA ALA A 256 -10.81 16.22 -4.40
C ALA A 256 -10.72 16.62 -5.88
N GLU A 257 -10.19 15.75 -6.73
CA GLU A 257 -10.16 15.97 -8.19
C GLU A 257 -11.50 15.62 -8.85
N ASP A 258 -12.08 14.45 -8.54
CA ASP A 258 -13.37 14.02 -9.04
C ASP A 258 -14.04 12.98 -8.11
N PRO A 259 -15.06 13.39 -7.32
CA PRO A 259 -15.73 12.49 -6.38
C PRO A 259 -16.57 11.40 -7.06
N THR A 260 -16.86 11.51 -8.37
CA THR A 260 -17.66 10.54 -9.12
C THR A 260 -16.87 9.32 -9.60
N VAL A 261 -15.53 9.34 -9.44
CA VAL A 261 -14.64 8.25 -9.89
C VAL A 261 -15.04 6.88 -9.35
N PHE A 262 -15.63 6.82 -8.16
CA PHE A 262 -16.00 5.57 -7.49
C PHE A 262 -17.45 5.14 -7.72
N ARG A 263 -18.22 5.83 -8.55
CA ARG A 263 -19.67 5.60 -8.70
C ARG A 263 -20.04 4.18 -9.15
N ALA A 264 -19.15 3.52 -9.89
CA ALA A 264 -19.35 2.14 -10.34
C ALA A 264 -19.01 1.08 -9.26
N VAL A 265 -18.37 1.48 -8.17
CA VAL A 265 -17.91 0.58 -7.11
C VAL A 265 -19.01 0.39 -6.07
N ARG A 266 -19.32 -0.87 -5.76
CA ARG A 266 -20.36 -1.24 -4.79
C ARG A 266 -19.90 -1.08 -3.34
N HIS A 267 -18.66 -1.46 -3.03
CA HIS A 267 -18.04 -1.28 -1.73
C HIS A 267 -16.69 -0.58 -1.85
N LEU A 268 -16.59 0.59 -1.22
CA LEU A 268 -15.35 1.33 -1.09
C LEU A 268 -14.95 1.40 0.37
N SER A 269 -13.89 0.67 0.69
CA SER A 269 -13.26 0.72 2.01
C SER A 269 -11.99 1.56 1.96
N PHE A 270 -11.68 2.21 3.07
CA PHE A 270 -10.48 3.03 3.16
C PHE A 270 -9.96 3.08 4.59
N GLY A 271 -8.67 3.30 4.72
CA GLY A 271 -8.04 3.35 6.03
C GLY A 271 -6.56 3.65 5.94
N GLY A 272 -5.88 3.44 7.06
CA GLY A 272 -4.46 3.75 7.17
C GLY A 272 -4.19 5.18 7.63
N GLU A 273 -5.14 6.12 7.55
CA GLU A 273 -5.03 7.46 8.17
C GLU A 273 -6.40 7.93 8.70
N GLN A 274 -6.40 9.08 9.37
CA GLN A 274 -7.63 9.78 9.71
C GLN A 274 -8.23 10.39 8.44
N VAL A 275 -9.54 10.21 8.25
CA VAL A 275 -10.31 10.83 7.17
C VAL A 275 -11.10 12.01 7.74
N ASP A 276 -11.23 13.07 6.94
CA ASP A 276 -12.07 14.22 7.27
C ASP A 276 -13.53 14.00 6.83
N GLY A 277 -14.46 14.67 7.53
CA GLY A 277 -15.88 14.58 7.22
C GLY A 277 -16.22 15.02 5.79
N ARG A 278 -15.58 16.07 5.26
CA ARG A 278 -15.87 16.61 3.92
C ARG A 278 -15.65 15.56 2.82
N THR A 279 -14.55 14.82 2.87
CA THR A 279 -14.25 13.74 1.93
C THR A 279 -15.38 12.70 1.93
N VAL A 280 -15.82 12.28 3.11
CA VAL A 280 -16.85 11.24 3.26
C VAL A 280 -18.23 11.75 2.84
N THR A 281 -18.62 12.96 3.24
CA THR A 281 -19.89 13.57 2.85
C THR A 281 -19.96 13.74 1.33
N GLY A 282 -18.88 14.27 0.71
CA GLY A 282 -18.81 14.44 -0.74
C GLY A 282 -18.94 13.11 -1.48
N LEU A 283 -18.30 12.04 -0.99
CA LEU A 283 -18.47 10.70 -1.56
C LEU A 283 -19.89 10.18 -1.40
N ALA A 284 -20.51 10.33 -0.23
CA ALA A 284 -21.89 9.87 -0.01
C ALA A 284 -22.90 10.60 -0.90
N GLU A 285 -22.66 11.88 -1.20
CA GLU A 285 -23.49 12.67 -2.12
C GLU A 285 -23.32 12.26 -3.59
N HIS A 286 -22.10 12.04 -4.05
CA HIS A 286 -21.79 11.77 -5.46
C HIS A 286 -21.83 10.28 -5.84
N CYS A 287 -21.69 9.40 -4.84
CA CYS A 287 -21.70 7.95 -4.97
C CYS A 287 -22.73 7.32 -3.98
N PRO A 288 -24.03 7.64 -4.08
CA PRO A 288 -25.03 7.24 -3.08
C PRO A 288 -25.28 5.72 -3.01
N ASP A 289 -24.96 4.99 -4.08
CA ASP A 289 -25.09 3.53 -4.16
C ASP A 289 -23.83 2.79 -3.69
N THR A 290 -22.75 3.52 -3.40
CA THR A 290 -21.48 2.96 -2.90
C THR A 290 -21.51 2.87 -1.39
N GLU A 291 -21.28 1.67 -0.85
CA GLU A 291 -21.09 1.52 0.59
C GLU A 291 -19.68 1.98 1.00
N LEU A 292 -19.63 3.01 1.82
CA LEU A 292 -18.39 3.61 2.32
C LEU A 292 -18.04 3.06 3.70
N LEU A 293 -16.82 2.56 3.87
CA LEU A 293 -16.35 1.97 5.13
C LEU A 293 -14.97 2.49 5.52
N ASN A 294 -14.92 3.27 6.61
CA ASN A 294 -13.66 3.62 7.25
C ASN A 294 -13.19 2.46 8.13
N VAL A 295 -12.04 1.86 7.82
CA VAL A 295 -11.49 0.72 8.55
C VAL A 295 -10.22 1.09 9.30
N TYR A 296 -10.03 0.47 10.47
CA TYR A 296 -8.85 0.71 11.30
C TYR A 296 -8.22 -0.60 11.79
N GLY A 297 -6.90 -0.67 11.62
CA GLY A 297 -6.05 -1.63 12.26
C GLY A 297 -4.56 -1.43 11.97
N PRO A 298 -3.69 -1.76 12.92
CA PRO A 298 -2.29 -2.04 12.64
C PRO A 298 -2.08 -3.47 12.11
N THR A 299 -0.92 -3.74 11.50
CA THR A 299 -0.59 -5.05 10.92
C THR A 299 -0.62 -6.20 11.92
N GLU A 300 -0.29 -5.92 13.19
CA GLU A 300 -0.28 -6.90 14.29
C GLU A 300 -1.66 -7.43 14.67
N ILE A 301 -2.73 -6.91 14.07
CA ILE A 301 -4.10 -7.39 14.25
C ILE A 301 -4.75 -7.86 12.93
N THR A 302 -3.93 -8.01 11.89
CA THR A 302 -4.33 -8.51 10.57
C THR A 302 -5.30 -7.55 9.86
N THR A 303 -4.73 -6.51 9.23
CA THR A 303 -5.41 -5.47 8.45
C THR A 303 -6.33 -4.55 9.26
N TYR A 304 -7.45 -5.05 9.82
CA TYR A 304 -8.40 -4.22 10.57
C TYR A 304 -9.25 -4.97 11.60
N ALA A 305 -9.51 -4.31 12.74
CA ALA A 305 -10.37 -4.81 13.81
C ALA A 305 -11.64 -3.99 14.00
N THR A 306 -11.64 -2.71 13.60
CA THR A 306 -12.80 -1.84 13.74
C THR A 306 -13.19 -1.26 12.40
N ALA A 307 -14.47 -0.98 12.24
CA ALA A 307 -15.00 -0.36 11.03
C ALA A 307 -16.14 0.60 11.37
N HIS A 308 -16.20 1.70 10.63
CA HIS A 308 -17.27 2.69 10.68
C HIS A 308 -17.92 2.80 9.31
N ARG A 309 -19.23 2.50 9.26
CA ARG A 309 -20.03 2.72 8.05
C ARG A 309 -20.30 4.20 7.92
N CYS A 310 -19.92 4.76 6.79
CA CYS A 310 -20.10 6.15 6.46
C CYS A 310 -21.39 6.32 5.66
N ASP A 311 -22.45 6.76 6.32
CA ASP A 311 -23.81 6.89 5.75
C ASP A 311 -24.15 8.32 5.31
N GLY A 312 -23.14 9.20 5.20
CA GLY A 312 -23.31 10.61 4.86
C GLY A 312 -23.89 11.48 5.97
N THR A 313 -24.18 10.93 7.15
CA THR A 313 -24.69 11.71 8.30
C THR A 313 -23.59 12.32 9.17
N THR A 314 -22.33 11.99 8.89
CA THR A 314 -21.19 12.58 9.60
C THR A 314 -21.06 14.05 9.23
N ASP A 315 -21.05 14.92 10.24
CA ASP A 315 -20.77 16.34 10.05
C ASP A 315 -19.45 16.52 9.29
N ALA A 316 -19.49 17.32 8.23
CA ALA A 316 -18.35 17.62 7.38
C ALA A 316 -17.15 18.21 8.17
N SER A 317 -17.41 18.84 9.32
CA SER A 317 -16.40 19.39 10.23
C SER A 317 -15.87 18.38 11.27
N ALA A 318 -16.48 17.20 11.39
CA ALA A 318 -16.14 16.22 12.40
C ALA A 318 -15.02 15.27 11.96
N VAL A 319 -14.32 14.74 12.97
CA VAL A 319 -13.46 13.56 12.79
C VAL A 319 -14.34 12.34 12.61
N VAL A 320 -14.14 11.62 11.50
CA VAL A 320 -14.83 10.37 11.23
C VAL A 320 -14.32 9.30 12.21
N PRO A 321 -15.21 8.61 12.95
CA PRO A 321 -14.83 7.52 13.84
C PRO A 321 -14.07 6.40 13.12
N ILE A 322 -13.24 5.68 13.86
CA ILE A 322 -12.70 4.38 13.46
C ILE A 322 -13.70 3.23 13.75
N GLY A 323 -14.85 3.58 14.33
CA GLY A 323 -16.03 2.74 14.40
C GLY A 323 -16.03 1.78 15.57
N VAL A 324 -16.70 0.65 15.41
CA VAL A 324 -16.87 -0.35 16.48
C VAL A 324 -16.03 -1.60 16.18
N PRO A 325 -15.61 -2.35 17.21
CA PRO A 325 -14.99 -3.64 17.00
C PRO A 325 -15.91 -4.56 16.22
N ARG A 326 -15.30 -5.25 15.28
CA ARG A 326 -15.93 -6.31 14.50
C ARG A 326 -16.13 -7.57 15.32
N THR A 327 -16.95 -8.48 14.81
CA THR A 327 -17.10 -9.83 15.33
C THR A 327 -15.76 -10.55 15.39
N ASN A 328 -15.62 -11.40 16.40
CA ASN A 328 -14.40 -12.14 16.72
C ASN A 328 -13.18 -11.23 16.98
N SER A 329 -13.38 -9.93 17.23
CA SER A 329 -12.39 -8.97 17.72
C SER A 329 -12.87 -8.23 18.97
N GLY A 330 -11.91 -7.83 19.81
CA GLY A 330 -12.12 -6.92 20.94
C GLY A 330 -11.46 -5.58 20.67
N ALA A 331 -12.01 -4.50 21.21
CA ALA A 331 -11.39 -3.18 21.21
C ALA A 331 -11.61 -2.51 22.57
N TYR A 332 -10.55 -2.54 23.38
CA TYR A 332 -10.53 -2.09 24.77
C TYR A 332 -9.87 -0.71 24.85
N VAL A 333 -10.48 0.21 25.59
CA VAL A 333 -9.89 1.53 25.86
C VAL A 333 -9.45 1.52 27.31
N LEU A 334 -8.14 1.48 27.53
CA LEU A 334 -7.54 1.18 28.83
C LEU A 334 -6.66 2.33 29.34
N ASP A 335 -6.56 2.43 30.67
CA ASP A 335 -5.59 3.28 31.37
C ASP A 335 -4.19 2.63 31.46
N GLU A 336 -3.24 3.34 32.06
CA GLU A 336 -1.86 2.86 32.26
C GLU A 336 -1.73 1.61 33.15
N HIS A 337 -2.78 1.28 33.90
CA HIS A 337 -2.87 0.10 34.76
C HIS A 337 -3.65 -1.04 34.09
N LEU A 338 -3.93 -0.94 32.79
CA LEU A 338 -4.71 -1.90 32.02
C LEU A 338 -6.13 -2.09 32.59
N ARG A 339 -6.78 -1.00 33.00
CA ARG A 339 -8.17 -0.98 33.44
C ARG A 339 -9.03 -0.22 32.44
N PRO A 340 -10.26 -0.65 32.15
CA PRO A 340 -11.17 0.10 31.29
C PRO A 340 -11.39 1.52 31.79
N VAL A 341 -11.29 2.51 30.89
CA VAL A 341 -11.66 3.90 31.21
C VAL A 341 -13.18 4.07 31.18
N GLU A 342 -13.70 5.02 31.97
CA GLU A 342 -15.13 5.31 32.04
C GLU A 342 -15.59 6.36 31.02
N GLY A 343 -16.81 6.20 30.51
CA GLY A 343 -17.45 7.18 29.64
C GLY A 343 -16.69 7.45 28.34
N ASP A 344 -16.46 8.74 28.06
CA ASP A 344 -15.73 9.23 26.89
C ASP A 344 -14.28 9.66 27.21
N THR A 345 -13.77 9.24 28.36
CA THR A 345 -12.38 9.51 28.78
C THR A 345 -11.40 8.92 27.75
N PRO A 346 -10.41 9.70 27.29
CA PRO A 346 -9.35 9.16 26.45
C PRO A 346 -8.55 8.06 27.13
N GLY A 347 -8.19 7.01 26.39
CA GLY A 347 -7.30 5.94 26.84
C GLY A 347 -6.59 5.27 25.68
N GLU A 348 -5.63 4.40 25.98
CA GLU A 348 -4.89 3.66 24.95
C GLU A 348 -5.76 2.51 24.42
N LEU A 349 -5.72 2.29 23.11
CA LEU A 349 -6.45 1.22 22.45
C LEU A 349 -5.67 -0.10 22.51
N PHE A 350 -6.36 -1.14 22.96
CA PHE A 350 -5.91 -2.52 22.90
C PHE A 350 -6.88 -3.34 22.07
N VAL A 351 -6.37 -4.27 21.27
CA VAL A 351 -7.19 -5.07 20.37
C VAL A 351 -7.00 -6.55 20.68
N GLY A 352 -8.11 -7.25 20.94
CA GLY A 352 -8.12 -8.69 21.21
C GLY A 352 -8.80 -9.50 20.10
N GLY A 353 -8.88 -10.82 20.33
CA GLY A 353 -9.61 -11.76 19.47
C GLY A 353 -8.78 -12.41 18.37
N ASP A 354 -9.46 -13.10 17.46
CA ASP A 354 -8.82 -14.01 16.50
C ASP A 354 -8.05 -13.28 15.37
N GLY A 355 -8.11 -11.96 15.29
CA GLY A 355 -7.28 -11.14 14.38
C GLY A 355 -5.85 -10.89 14.88
N VAL A 356 -5.60 -11.06 16.18
CA VAL A 356 -4.30 -10.78 16.80
C VAL A 356 -3.23 -11.73 16.26
N ALA A 357 -2.17 -11.16 15.69
CA ALA A 357 -1.05 -11.89 15.11
C ALA A 357 -0.30 -12.73 16.15
N ARG A 358 0.53 -13.67 15.68
CA ARG A 358 1.34 -14.50 16.58
C ARG A 358 2.37 -13.65 17.34
N GLY A 359 2.95 -12.63 16.71
CA GLY A 359 3.97 -11.78 17.30
C GLY A 359 4.98 -11.33 16.27
N TYR A 360 6.14 -10.87 16.73
CA TYR A 360 7.28 -10.53 15.88
C TYR A 360 8.27 -11.71 15.81
N LEU A 361 8.63 -12.16 14.61
CA LEU A 361 9.60 -13.24 14.42
C LEU A 361 10.96 -12.89 15.03
N GLY A 362 11.57 -13.84 15.75
CA GLY A 362 12.89 -13.66 16.36
C GLY A 362 12.97 -12.61 17.48
N ARG A 363 11.88 -11.90 17.82
CA ARG A 363 11.87 -10.78 18.77
C ARG A 363 10.94 -11.02 19.94
N ALA A 364 11.34 -11.92 20.83
CA ALA A 364 10.55 -12.32 21.99
C ALA A 364 10.26 -11.15 22.95
N ALA A 365 11.24 -10.27 23.21
CA ALA A 365 11.07 -9.11 24.08
C ALA A 365 10.06 -8.09 23.51
N ASP A 366 10.20 -7.74 22.23
CA ASP A 366 9.25 -6.85 21.54
C ASP A 366 7.84 -7.45 21.52
N THR A 367 7.74 -8.77 21.32
CA THR A 367 6.46 -9.49 21.33
C THR A 367 5.82 -9.42 22.71
N ALA A 368 6.56 -9.73 23.77
CA ALA A 368 6.04 -9.69 25.14
C ALA A 368 5.62 -8.28 25.58
N ALA A 369 6.28 -7.24 25.07
CA ALA A 369 5.95 -5.85 25.38
C ALA A 369 4.64 -5.35 24.72
N ARG A 370 4.21 -5.97 23.61
CA ARG A 370 3.06 -5.51 22.82
C ARG A 370 1.91 -6.51 22.72
N PHE A 371 2.16 -7.80 22.84
CA PHE A 371 1.16 -8.88 22.79
C PHE A 371 0.94 -9.42 24.20
N LEU A 372 0.03 -8.78 24.93
CA LEU A 372 -0.24 -9.03 26.35
C LEU A 372 -1.32 -10.12 26.53
N PRO A 373 -1.40 -10.77 27.69
CA PRO A 373 -2.57 -11.56 28.06
C PRO A 373 -3.84 -10.72 28.01
N ASP A 374 -4.94 -11.28 27.51
CA ASP A 374 -6.23 -10.61 27.42
C ASP A 374 -7.16 -11.08 28.56
N PRO A 375 -7.33 -10.27 29.63
CA PRO A 375 -8.21 -10.63 30.74
C PRO A 375 -9.70 -10.49 30.41
N TYR A 376 -10.06 -9.90 29.28
CA TYR A 376 -11.44 -9.58 28.90
C TYR A 376 -12.04 -10.55 27.87
N ALA A 377 -11.21 -11.34 27.20
CA ALA A 377 -11.65 -12.28 26.17
C ALA A 377 -12.49 -13.45 26.68
N GLY A 378 -12.47 -13.73 27.98
CA GLY A 378 -13.18 -14.87 28.59
C GLY A 378 -12.68 -16.25 28.15
N GLU A 379 -11.51 -16.33 27.49
CA GLU A 379 -10.90 -17.56 26.97
C GLU A 379 -9.47 -17.69 27.54
N PRO A 380 -9.12 -18.82 28.18
CA PRO A 380 -7.75 -19.04 28.67
C PRO A 380 -6.71 -18.92 27.55
N GLY A 381 -5.63 -18.19 27.81
CA GLY A 381 -4.53 -18.01 26.86
C GLY A 381 -4.81 -17.01 25.73
N ALA A 382 -5.94 -16.30 25.77
CA ALA A 382 -6.20 -15.19 24.86
C ALA A 382 -5.17 -14.07 25.03
N ARG A 383 -4.92 -13.34 23.94
CA ARG A 383 -3.95 -12.24 23.90
C ARG A 383 -4.58 -11.01 23.25
N MET A 384 -4.13 -9.85 23.69
CA MET A 384 -4.47 -8.55 23.14
C MET A 384 -3.20 -7.81 22.71
N TYR A 385 -3.31 -7.03 21.64
CA TYR A 385 -2.24 -6.20 21.12
C TYR A 385 -2.39 -4.75 21.60
N ARG A 386 -1.31 -4.20 22.16
CA ARG A 386 -1.19 -2.80 22.61
C ARG A 386 -0.81 -1.89 21.43
N THR A 387 -1.76 -1.13 20.90
CA THR A 387 -1.58 -0.43 19.61
C THR A 387 -0.67 0.81 19.69
N GLY A 388 -0.57 1.44 20.87
CA GLY A 388 0.02 2.77 21.02
C GLY A 388 -0.86 3.92 20.51
N ASP A 389 -2.11 3.63 20.13
CA ASP A 389 -3.06 4.65 19.66
C ASP A 389 -3.94 5.14 20.81
N LEU A 390 -4.09 6.45 20.94
CA LEU A 390 -4.99 7.09 21.89
C LEU A 390 -6.36 7.26 21.24
N VAL A 391 -7.40 6.80 21.92
CA VAL A 391 -8.79 6.87 21.44
C VAL A 391 -9.72 7.29 22.56
N ARG A 392 -10.93 7.71 22.18
CA ARG A 392 -12.07 7.80 23.11
C ARG A 392 -13.28 7.09 22.55
N ARG A 393 -14.14 6.60 23.43
CA ARG A 393 -15.41 5.97 23.05
C ARG A 393 -16.54 6.99 23.09
N ARG A 394 -17.35 7.05 22.04
CA ARG A 394 -18.60 7.82 21.99
C ARG A 394 -19.74 7.08 22.71
N PRO A 395 -20.82 7.77 23.11
CA PRO A 395 -21.98 7.13 23.72
C PRO A 395 -22.65 6.04 22.87
N ASP A 396 -22.53 6.13 21.54
CA ASP A 396 -23.01 5.12 20.57
C ASP A 396 -22.09 3.89 20.47
N GLY A 397 -20.96 3.88 21.19
CA GLY A 397 -19.96 2.82 21.21
C GLY A 397 -18.82 2.99 20.21
N ALA A 398 -18.93 3.92 19.25
CA ALA A 398 -17.92 4.14 18.23
C ALA A 398 -16.65 4.75 18.83
N LEU A 399 -15.50 4.31 18.34
CA LEU A 399 -14.19 4.78 18.74
C LEU A 399 -13.75 5.95 17.85
N VAL A 400 -13.23 6.99 18.48
CA VAL A 400 -12.64 8.15 17.81
C VAL A 400 -11.14 8.14 18.07
N PHE A 401 -10.36 8.14 16.99
CA PHE A 401 -8.91 8.26 17.05
C PHE A 401 -8.49 9.68 17.45
N LEU A 402 -7.57 9.79 18.41
CA LEU A 402 -7.09 11.08 18.94
C LEU A 402 -5.60 11.32 18.65
N GLY A 403 -4.82 10.27 18.39
CA GLY A 403 -3.39 10.37 18.11
C GLY A 403 -2.63 9.13 18.56
N ARG A 404 -1.31 9.25 18.66
CA ARG A 404 -0.42 8.21 19.17
C ARG A 404 0.25 8.64 20.47
N VAL A 405 0.55 7.67 21.32
CA VAL A 405 1.34 7.90 22.55
C VAL A 405 2.85 7.93 22.27
N ASP A 406 3.26 7.44 21.10
CA ASP A 406 4.65 7.40 20.63
C ASP A 406 4.89 8.32 19.41
N ARG A 407 6.13 8.35 18.89
CA ARG A 407 6.54 9.20 17.75
C ARG A 407 6.16 8.62 16.38
N GLN A 408 5.50 7.47 16.33
CA GLN A 408 5.15 6.83 15.08
C GLN A 408 4.10 7.66 14.33
N VAL A 409 4.19 7.66 13.01
CA VAL A 409 3.27 8.41 12.15
C VAL A 409 2.81 7.58 10.96
N LYS A 410 1.73 8.04 10.33
CA LYS A 410 1.22 7.49 9.08
C LYS A 410 1.43 8.53 7.98
N VAL A 411 2.20 8.16 6.97
CA VAL A 411 2.56 9.03 5.84
C VAL A 411 2.08 8.36 4.57
N ARG A 412 1.02 8.92 3.96
CA ARG A 412 0.39 8.40 2.74
C ARG A 412 -0.08 6.95 2.92
N GLY A 413 -0.65 6.67 4.09
CA GLY A 413 -1.08 5.32 4.49
C GLY A 413 0.04 4.37 4.95
N HIS A 414 1.33 4.73 4.79
CA HIS A 414 2.44 3.92 5.28
C HIS A 414 2.74 4.21 6.75
N ARG A 415 2.91 3.15 7.54
CA ARG A 415 3.34 3.24 8.94
C ARG A 415 4.85 3.51 8.99
N VAL A 416 5.23 4.68 9.48
CA VAL A 416 6.62 5.13 9.56
C VAL A 416 7.04 5.35 11.00
N GLU A 417 8.17 4.76 11.36
CA GLU A 417 8.89 5.06 12.59
C GLU A 417 10.01 6.06 12.26
N PRO A 418 9.96 7.31 12.74
CA PRO A 418 11.03 8.27 12.47
C PRO A 418 12.42 7.75 12.84
N GLY A 419 12.51 6.91 13.88
CA GLY A 419 13.75 6.25 14.30
C GLY A 419 14.38 5.34 13.23
N GLU A 420 13.60 4.73 12.33
CA GLU A 420 14.13 3.95 11.18
C GLU A 420 14.81 4.83 10.15
N VAL A 421 14.23 6.00 9.90
CA VAL A 421 14.83 6.99 9.00
C VAL A 421 16.08 7.59 9.63
N GLU A 422 16.02 7.92 10.93
CA GLU A 422 17.16 8.42 11.69
C GLU A 422 18.31 7.41 11.69
N GLU A 423 18.05 6.12 11.91
CA GLU A 423 19.09 5.08 11.92
C GLU A 423 19.72 4.88 10.53
N ALA A 424 18.92 4.89 9.48
CA ALA A 424 19.42 4.85 8.11
C ALA A 424 20.34 6.04 7.83
N LEU A 425 19.93 7.25 8.24
CA LEU A 425 20.70 8.48 8.10
C LEU A 425 21.98 8.48 8.95
N ARG A 426 21.96 7.99 10.19
CA ARG A 426 23.17 7.83 11.03
C ARG A 426 24.18 6.85 10.42
N GLY A 427 23.72 5.89 9.64
CA GLY A 427 24.60 4.99 8.90
C GLY A 427 25.34 5.65 7.73
N ASP A 428 25.01 6.89 7.38
CA ASP A 428 25.73 7.70 6.41
C ASP A 428 26.88 8.44 7.10
N GLY A 429 28.12 8.22 6.65
CA GLY A 429 29.32 8.75 7.31
C GLY A 429 29.41 10.27 7.37
N ASP A 430 28.62 10.99 6.56
CA ASP A 430 28.59 12.44 6.52
C ASP A 430 27.52 13.06 7.44
N VAL A 431 26.65 12.24 8.05
CA VAL A 431 25.63 12.67 8.99
C VAL A 431 26.15 12.52 10.42
N ARG A 432 26.43 13.64 11.08
CA ARG A 432 26.95 13.67 12.46
C ARG A 432 25.86 13.48 13.51
N ASP A 433 24.68 14.06 13.27
CA ASP A 433 23.50 13.90 14.13
C ASP A 433 22.23 14.13 13.31
N VAL A 434 21.12 13.53 13.76
CA VAL A 434 19.85 13.59 13.06
C VAL A 434 18.65 13.40 13.98
N VAL A 435 17.61 14.18 13.73
CA VAL A 435 16.26 13.90 14.22
C VAL A 435 15.26 14.01 13.08
N VAL A 436 14.33 13.06 13.02
CA VAL A 436 13.24 13.06 12.04
C VAL A 436 11.94 13.34 12.76
N VAL A 437 11.19 14.32 12.26
CA VAL A 437 9.86 14.67 12.78
C VAL A 437 8.84 14.59 11.65
N ALA A 438 7.58 14.40 12.05
CA ALA A 438 6.47 14.50 11.12
C ALA A 438 5.86 15.90 11.19
N ASP A 439 5.43 16.38 10.04
CA ASP A 439 4.72 17.64 9.87
C ASP A 439 3.51 17.40 8.94
N ARG A 440 2.61 18.38 8.84
CA ARG A 440 1.55 18.41 7.84
C ARG A 440 1.81 19.54 6.86
N ASP A 441 1.63 19.27 5.57
CA ASP A 441 1.70 20.32 4.56
C ASP A 441 0.43 21.20 4.54
N ALA A 442 0.38 22.16 3.61
CA ALA A 442 -0.74 23.09 3.46
C ALA A 442 -2.09 22.41 3.18
N HIS A 443 -2.09 21.16 2.69
CA HIS A 443 -3.29 20.36 2.42
C HIS A 443 -3.64 19.42 3.59
N GLY A 444 -2.85 19.44 4.67
CA GLY A 444 -3.03 18.57 5.83
C GLY A 444 -2.41 17.19 5.67
N ASP A 445 -1.70 16.91 4.57
CA ASP A 445 -1.06 15.63 4.32
C ASP A 445 0.21 15.49 5.16
N ALA A 446 0.38 14.32 5.79
CA ALA A 446 1.54 14.05 6.61
C ALA A 446 2.81 13.91 5.75
N ARG A 447 3.92 14.47 6.22
CA ARG A 447 5.25 14.39 5.61
C ARG A 447 6.34 14.28 6.67
N LEU A 448 7.52 13.81 6.28
CA LEU A 448 8.69 13.71 7.14
C LEU A 448 9.66 14.87 6.87
N LEU A 449 10.19 15.45 7.94
CA LEU A 449 11.27 16.43 7.93
C LEU A 449 12.48 15.80 8.64
N ALA A 450 13.64 15.82 8.00
CA ALA A 450 14.90 15.46 8.63
C ALA A 450 15.70 16.70 8.98
N TYR A 451 15.98 16.88 10.25
CA TYR A 451 16.95 17.87 10.73
C TYR A 451 18.29 17.18 10.85
N VAL A 452 19.27 17.62 10.07
CA VAL A 452 20.57 16.94 9.92
C VAL A 452 21.71 17.88 10.29
N VAL A 453 22.71 17.33 10.98
CA VAL A 453 24.01 17.97 11.20
C VAL A 453 25.01 17.29 10.28
N LEU A 454 25.52 18.00 9.27
CA LEU A 454 26.35 17.43 8.21
C LEU A 454 27.85 17.70 8.41
N GLY A 455 28.70 16.85 7.84
CA GLY A 455 30.15 17.10 7.73
C GLY A 455 30.50 18.25 6.78
N GLU A 456 31.75 18.70 6.79
CA GLU A 456 32.19 19.76 5.88
C GLU A 456 32.12 19.30 4.41
N ARG A 457 31.59 20.16 3.51
CA ARG A 457 31.49 19.97 2.05
C ARG A 457 30.45 18.97 1.54
N VAL A 458 29.46 18.61 2.36
CA VAL A 458 28.33 17.76 1.96
C VAL A 458 27.05 18.57 2.07
N CYS A 459 26.18 18.47 1.08
CA CYS A 459 24.87 19.12 1.13
C CYS A 459 23.76 18.11 1.40
N ALA A 460 22.63 18.60 1.91
CA ALA A 460 21.47 17.78 2.24
C ALA A 460 20.92 16.95 1.05
N LEU A 461 21.17 17.39 -0.19
CA LEU A 461 20.74 16.66 -1.39
C LEU A 461 21.50 15.36 -1.59
N ASP A 462 22.81 15.36 -1.35
CA ASP A 462 23.65 14.17 -1.49
C ASP A 462 23.22 13.11 -0.47
N VAL A 463 22.97 13.53 0.77
CA VAL A 463 22.47 12.66 1.84
C VAL A 463 21.09 12.10 1.51
N ARG A 464 20.18 12.92 0.97
CA ARG A 464 18.85 12.47 0.55
C ARG A 464 18.94 11.43 -0.57
N ALA A 465 19.82 11.63 -1.55
CA ALA A 465 20.01 10.68 -2.65
C ALA A 465 20.52 9.33 -2.12
N ARG A 466 21.55 9.34 -1.28
CA ARG A 466 22.10 8.12 -0.66
C ARG A 466 21.09 7.41 0.26
N LEU A 467 20.24 8.17 0.96
CA LEU A 467 19.16 7.58 1.74
C LEU A 467 18.16 6.86 0.82
N ALA A 468 17.78 7.46 -0.30
CA ALA A 468 16.82 6.88 -1.24
C ALA A 468 17.29 5.55 -1.84
N ASP A 469 18.60 5.33 -1.92
CA ASP A 469 19.19 4.06 -2.37
C ASP A 469 19.11 2.94 -1.31
N ARG A 470 18.84 3.28 -0.03
CA ARG A 470 18.89 2.34 1.10
C ARG A 470 17.52 2.03 1.71
N VAL A 471 16.56 2.93 1.56
CA VAL A 471 15.22 2.77 2.16
C VAL A 471 14.11 2.89 1.12
N PRO A 472 12.95 2.25 1.34
CA PRO A 472 11.77 2.49 0.53
C PRO A 472 11.43 3.98 0.38
N ALA A 473 10.91 4.37 -0.78
CA ALA A 473 10.64 5.77 -1.13
C ALA A 473 9.74 6.52 -0.12
N TYR A 474 8.81 5.83 0.54
CA TYR A 474 7.92 6.43 1.55
C TYR A 474 8.64 6.77 2.88
N LEU A 475 9.84 6.25 3.12
CA LEU A 475 10.68 6.58 4.28
C LEU A 475 11.61 7.77 4.04
N VAL A 476 11.79 8.20 2.78
CA VAL A 476 12.66 9.33 2.45
C VAL A 476 11.97 10.64 2.86
N PRO A 477 12.58 11.47 3.73
CA PRO A 477 12.04 12.76 4.11
C PRO A 477 11.81 13.68 2.91
N ALA A 478 10.70 14.43 2.96
CA ALA A 478 10.37 15.41 1.94
C ALA A 478 11.25 16.65 2.07
N VAL A 479 11.66 16.99 3.29
CA VAL A 479 12.48 18.17 3.57
C VAL A 479 13.66 17.77 4.43
N PHE A 480 14.84 18.26 4.05
CA PHE A 480 16.04 18.20 4.87
C PHE A 480 16.40 19.62 5.31
N VAL A 481 16.55 19.82 6.62
CA VAL A 481 16.92 21.09 7.23
C VAL A 481 18.29 20.90 7.86
N GLU A 482 19.30 21.54 7.27
CA GLU A 482 20.65 21.55 7.83
C GLU A 482 20.69 22.47 9.04
N ILE A 483 21.16 21.96 10.17
CA ILE A 483 21.30 22.71 11.42
C ILE A 483 22.66 22.45 12.06
N ASP A 484 23.16 23.41 12.84
CA ASP A 484 24.48 23.29 13.49
C ASP A 484 24.51 22.21 14.57
N ARG A 485 23.38 22.01 15.27
CA ARG A 485 23.21 21.02 16.33
C ARG A 485 21.74 20.73 16.58
N ILE A 486 21.40 19.50 17.00
CA ILE A 486 20.05 19.17 17.45
C ILE A 486 19.76 19.91 18.77
N PRO A 487 18.68 20.71 18.86
CA PRO A 487 18.29 21.37 20.09
C PRO A 487 17.81 20.32 21.10
N LEU A 488 18.34 20.41 22.32
CA LEU A 488 17.98 19.53 23.43
C LEU A 488 17.34 20.34 24.56
N ASN A 489 16.34 19.77 25.23
CA ASN A 489 15.74 20.33 26.43
C ASN A 489 16.62 20.10 27.66
N ALA A 490 16.20 20.64 28.81
CA ALA A 490 16.95 20.53 30.08
C ALA A 490 17.25 19.09 30.53
N ASN A 491 16.52 18.10 30.02
CA ASN A 491 16.71 16.68 30.31
C ASN A 491 17.58 15.96 29.26
N GLY A 492 18.20 16.69 28.33
CA GLY A 492 19.03 16.13 27.27
C GLY A 492 18.25 15.39 26.18
N LYS A 493 16.92 15.54 26.12
CA LYS A 493 16.07 14.99 25.04
C LYS A 493 15.88 16.03 23.96
N VAL A 494 15.61 15.62 22.71
CA VAL A 494 15.31 16.56 21.61
C VAL A 494 14.17 17.50 22.01
N ASP A 495 14.41 18.80 21.85
CA ASP A 495 13.41 19.84 22.00
C ASP A 495 12.78 20.12 20.64
N GLY A 496 11.69 19.43 20.34
CA GLY A 496 10.97 19.58 19.08
C GLY A 496 10.41 20.98 18.85
N ALA A 497 10.11 21.73 19.92
CA ALA A 497 9.60 23.10 19.81
C ALA A 497 10.69 24.12 19.48
N ALA A 498 11.95 23.78 19.78
CA ALA A 498 13.12 24.59 19.45
C ALA A 498 13.73 24.23 18.09
N LEU A 499 13.20 23.23 17.38
CA LEU A 499 13.60 22.96 16.00
C LEU A 499 13.20 24.16 15.13
N PRO A 500 14.13 24.67 14.28
CA PRO A 500 13.80 25.78 13.41
C PRO A 500 12.67 25.38 12.47
N ALA A 501 11.77 26.30 12.17
CA ALA A 501 10.76 26.04 11.15
C ALA A 501 11.48 25.65 9.83
N PRO A 502 10.94 24.69 9.06
CA PRO A 502 11.46 24.42 7.74
C PRO A 502 11.46 25.75 6.97
N PRO A 503 12.54 26.10 6.25
CA PRO A 503 12.64 27.41 5.64
C PRO A 503 11.43 27.63 4.72
N GLU A 504 10.66 28.69 4.98
CA GLU A 504 9.74 29.25 4.00
C GLU A 504 10.63 29.75 2.85
N ARG A 505 10.79 28.94 1.81
CA ARG A 505 11.69 29.25 0.70
C ARG A 505 11.05 30.32 -0.20
N SER A 506 10.95 31.53 0.32
CA SER A 506 10.78 32.77 -0.43
C SER A 506 12.13 33.16 -1.03
N ALA A 507 12.64 32.33 -1.93
CA ALA A 507 13.73 32.76 -2.79
C ALA A 507 13.19 33.84 -3.77
N PRO A 508 14.01 34.82 -4.18
CA PRO A 508 13.64 35.73 -5.25
C PRO A 508 13.27 34.91 -6.50
N SER A 509 12.05 35.07 -7.01
CA SER A 509 11.62 34.29 -8.18
C SER A 509 12.44 34.72 -9.39
N GLN A 510 13.19 33.79 -9.96
CA GLN A 510 13.80 33.97 -11.27
C GLN A 510 12.68 34.13 -12.32
N GLU A 511 12.84 35.08 -13.26
CA GLU A 511 11.97 35.13 -14.43
C GLU A 511 12.17 33.87 -15.29
N LEU A 512 11.09 33.09 -15.46
CA LEU A 512 11.06 31.91 -16.32
C LEU A 512 10.20 32.19 -17.55
N THR A 513 10.48 31.47 -18.64
CA THR A 513 9.75 31.62 -19.90
C THR A 513 9.40 30.25 -20.49
N GLY A 514 8.41 30.22 -21.40
CA GLY A 514 8.03 29.01 -22.12
C GLY A 514 7.52 27.88 -21.21
N ASP A 515 7.99 26.65 -21.45
CA ASP A 515 7.60 25.46 -20.67
C ASP A 515 8.03 25.56 -19.19
N GLN A 516 9.13 26.25 -18.88
CA GLN A 516 9.58 26.44 -17.48
C GLN A 516 8.57 27.23 -16.66
N GLU A 517 7.98 28.27 -17.26
CA GLU A 517 6.92 29.05 -16.61
C GLU A 517 5.65 28.22 -16.42
N ARG A 518 5.27 27.40 -17.40
CA ARG A 518 4.12 26.50 -17.28
C ARG A 518 4.31 25.47 -16.17
N VAL A 519 5.47 24.82 -16.12
CA VAL A 519 5.83 23.88 -15.04
C VAL A 519 5.81 24.58 -13.68
N ARG A 520 6.37 25.79 -13.60
CA ARG A 520 6.38 26.61 -12.37
C ARG A 520 4.97 26.86 -11.85
N LEU A 521 4.06 27.35 -12.71
CA LEU A 521 2.68 27.66 -12.32
C LEU A 521 1.93 26.41 -11.83
N VAL A 522 2.09 25.28 -12.53
CA VAL A 522 1.49 24.00 -12.10
C VAL A 522 2.03 23.55 -10.74
N TRP A 523 3.35 23.64 -10.52
CA TRP A 523 3.93 23.30 -9.22
C TRP A 523 3.44 24.24 -8.12
N GLN A 524 3.32 25.54 -8.37
CA GLN A 524 2.79 26.50 -7.40
C GLN A 524 1.34 26.17 -7.02
N GLU A 525 0.51 25.83 -8.01
CA GLU A 525 -0.87 25.40 -7.78
C GLU A 525 -0.92 24.10 -6.94
N VAL A 526 -0.13 23.10 -7.32
CA VAL A 526 -0.21 21.76 -6.71
C VAL A 526 0.45 21.66 -5.34
N LEU A 527 1.56 22.38 -5.13
CA LEU A 527 2.33 22.34 -3.89
C LEU A 527 1.91 23.45 -2.92
N GLY A 528 1.24 24.50 -3.39
CA GLY A 528 0.85 25.65 -2.56
C GLY A 528 2.03 26.47 -2.06
N VAL A 529 3.20 26.38 -2.71
CA VAL A 529 4.42 27.10 -2.34
C VAL A 529 4.98 27.89 -3.51
N ALA A 530 5.73 28.95 -3.22
CA ALA A 530 6.48 29.66 -4.24
C ALA A 530 7.59 28.76 -4.81
N VAL A 531 7.81 28.85 -6.13
CA VAL A 531 8.84 28.09 -6.83
C VAL A 531 9.97 29.05 -7.23
N PRO A 532 11.19 28.88 -6.68
CA PRO A 532 12.30 29.83 -6.81
C PRO A 532 12.75 30.15 -8.24
N GLY A 533 12.73 29.17 -9.15
CA GLY A 533 13.34 29.29 -10.46
C GLY A 533 13.58 27.93 -11.14
N ALA A 534 14.35 27.93 -12.22
CA ALA A 534 14.49 26.77 -13.11
C ALA A 534 15.18 25.56 -12.43
N GLY A 535 16.10 25.83 -11.50
CA GLY A 535 16.79 24.80 -10.72
C GLY A 535 15.99 24.27 -9.53
N ALA A 536 14.80 24.80 -9.25
CA ALA A 536 13.99 24.36 -8.12
C ALA A 536 13.61 22.88 -8.26
N SER A 537 13.83 22.11 -7.20
CA SER A 537 13.53 20.69 -7.13
C SER A 537 12.13 20.44 -6.57
N PHE A 538 11.34 19.63 -7.27
CA PHE A 538 9.96 19.28 -6.93
C PHE A 538 9.86 18.70 -5.53
N PHE A 539 10.75 17.76 -5.23
CA PHE A 539 10.75 17.05 -3.96
C PHE A 539 11.26 17.92 -2.81
N GLU A 540 12.22 18.83 -3.05
CA GLU A 540 12.66 19.79 -2.03
C GLU A 540 11.56 20.78 -1.64
N LEU A 541 10.65 21.07 -2.56
CA LEU A 541 9.47 21.89 -2.31
C LEU A 541 8.33 21.11 -1.64
N GLY A 542 8.59 19.87 -1.18
CA GLY A 542 7.61 19.02 -0.53
C GLY A 542 6.79 18.14 -1.48
N GLY A 543 7.12 18.15 -2.77
CA GLY A 543 6.52 17.29 -3.78
C GLY A 543 6.69 15.80 -3.46
N ASN A 544 5.73 15.00 -3.93
CA ASN A 544 5.66 13.57 -3.66
C ASN A 544 4.89 12.83 -4.76
N SER A 545 4.66 11.51 -4.63
CA SER A 545 3.96 10.73 -5.67
C SER A 545 2.53 11.20 -5.94
N LEU A 546 1.75 11.53 -4.90
CA LEU A 546 0.40 12.06 -5.04
C LEU A 546 0.43 13.44 -5.72
N ALA A 547 1.32 14.33 -5.27
CA ALA A 547 1.53 15.63 -5.90
C ALA A 547 2.04 15.50 -7.36
N ALA A 548 2.90 14.52 -7.64
CA ALA A 548 3.44 14.27 -8.98
C ALA A 548 2.34 13.84 -9.95
N ALA A 549 1.40 13.00 -9.49
CA ALA A 549 0.23 12.63 -10.26
C ALA A 549 -0.64 13.84 -10.60
N ARG A 550 -0.86 14.75 -9.63
CA ARG A 550 -1.57 16.03 -9.86
C ARG A 550 -0.85 16.94 -10.86
N VAL A 551 0.46 17.11 -10.68
CA VAL A 551 1.32 17.87 -11.61
C VAL A 551 1.18 17.30 -13.02
N ARG A 552 1.31 15.98 -13.16
CA ARG A 552 1.13 15.29 -14.42
C ARG A 552 -0.24 15.56 -15.04
N THR A 553 -1.33 15.38 -14.29
CA THR A 553 -2.69 15.64 -14.77
C THR A 553 -2.83 17.07 -15.32
N ARG A 554 -2.30 18.07 -14.61
CA ARG A 554 -2.36 19.47 -15.06
C ARG A 554 -1.44 19.76 -16.24
N LEU A 555 -0.24 19.19 -16.28
CA LEU A 555 0.66 19.35 -17.41
C LEU A 555 0.10 18.68 -18.68
N THR A 556 -0.49 17.50 -18.57
CA THR A 556 -1.18 16.84 -19.68
C THR A 556 -2.31 17.70 -20.21
N ALA A 557 -3.17 18.24 -19.33
CA ALA A 557 -4.27 19.11 -19.72
C ALA A 557 -3.80 20.41 -20.40
N LEU A 558 -2.69 21.00 -19.95
CA LEU A 558 -2.16 22.25 -20.50
C LEU A 558 -1.36 22.06 -21.79
N SER A 559 -0.69 20.91 -21.96
CA SER A 559 0.18 20.65 -23.12
C SER A 559 -0.50 19.88 -24.23
N GLY A 560 -1.59 19.15 -23.95
CA GLY A 560 -2.22 18.23 -24.88
C GLY A 560 -1.41 16.95 -25.15
N VAL A 561 -0.33 16.73 -24.38
CA VAL A 561 0.56 15.57 -24.52
C VAL A 561 0.42 14.70 -23.27
N ASP A 562 0.35 13.38 -23.45
CA ASP A 562 0.30 12.46 -22.31
C ASP A 562 1.65 12.45 -21.57
N VAL A 563 1.70 13.14 -20.43
CA VAL A 563 2.89 13.21 -19.57
C VAL A 563 2.93 11.95 -18.70
N PRO A 564 4.01 11.16 -18.68
CA PRO A 564 4.13 10.05 -17.72
C PRO A 564 4.46 10.57 -16.32
N VAL A 565 3.93 9.95 -15.26
CA VAL A 565 4.23 10.35 -13.86
C VAL A 565 5.73 10.28 -13.58
N ARG A 566 6.40 9.25 -14.12
CA ARG A 566 7.85 9.06 -14.01
C ARG A 566 8.67 10.27 -14.45
N LEU A 567 8.17 11.10 -15.38
CA LEU A 567 8.86 12.32 -15.81
C LEU A 567 9.18 13.25 -14.63
N VAL A 568 8.31 13.32 -13.62
CA VAL A 568 8.53 14.13 -12.42
C VAL A 568 9.67 13.58 -11.54
N PHE A 569 9.84 12.26 -11.54
CA PHE A 569 10.87 11.57 -10.78
C PHE A 569 12.23 11.59 -11.49
N ASP A 570 12.23 11.29 -12.80
CA ASP A 570 13.43 11.26 -13.64
C ASP A 570 14.01 12.66 -13.87
N HIS A 571 13.14 13.68 -13.86
CA HIS A 571 13.50 15.08 -14.01
C HIS A 571 12.91 15.89 -12.86
N PRO A 572 13.57 15.94 -11.70
CA PRO A 572 12.99 16.55 -10.50
C PRO A 572 13.02 18.07 -10.50
N THR A 573 13.62 18.74 -11.49
CA THR A 573 13.75 20.21 -11.54
C THR A 573 12.79 20.85 -12.53
N VAL A 574 12.42 22.12 -12.32
CA VAL A 574 11.58 22.87 -13.26
C VAL A 574 12.18 22.86 -14.67
N ALA A 575 13.48 23.10 -14.79
CA ALA A 575 14.21 23.05 -16.06
C ALA A 575 14.16 21.65 -16.70
N GLY A 576 14.41 20.60 -15.91
CA GLY A 576 14.41 19.23 -16.40
C GLY A 576 13.04 18.79 -16.89
N GLN A 577 11.97 19.11 -16.15
CA GLN A 577 10.60 18.79 -16.58
C GLN A 577 10.19 19.58 -17.81
N ALA A 578 10.53 20.87 -17.89
CA ALA A 578 10.25 21.68 -19.05
C ALA A 578 10.94 21.14 -20.31
N GLU A 579 12.21 20.74 -20.20
CA GLU A 579 12.95 20.13 -21.30
C GLU A 579 12.33 18.80 -21.73
N ALA A 580 11.98 17.94 -20.76
CA ALA A 580 11.34 16.66 -21.03
C ALA A 580 9.95 16.83 -21.67
N LEU A 581 9.16 17.79 -21.21
CA LEU A 581 7.88 18.16 -21.82
C LEU A 581 8.07 18.65 -23.26
N GLY A 582 9.06 19.50 -23.49
CA GLY A 582 9.41 19.96 -24.84
C GLY A 582 9.86 18.82 -25.77
N ARG A 583 10.50 17.77 -25.24
CA ARG A 583 10.82 16.55 -26.01
C ARG A 583 9.57 15.75 -26.36
N LEU A 584 8.63 15.60 -25.43
CA LEU A 584 7.37 14.86 -25.65
C LEU A 584 6.44 15.59 -26.64
N ALA A 585 6.46 16.92 -26.64
CA ALA A 585 5.66 17.75 -27.55
C ALA A 585 6.22 17.83 -28.98
N ARG A 586 7.45 17.36 -29.23
CA ARG A 586 8.01 17.29 -30.58
C ARG A 586 7.55 15.99 -31.24
N PRO A 587 6.95 16.02 -32.44
CA PRO A 587 6.70 14.78 -33.19
C PRO A 587 8.03 14.07 -33.42
N ALA A 588 8.06 12.76 -33.18
CA ALA A 588 9.21 11.94 -33.54
C ALA A 588 9.56 12.20 -35.01
N PRO A 589 10.84 12.42 -35.38
CA PRO A 589 11.19 12.58 -36.78
C PRO A 589 10.73 11.33 -37.52
N VAL A 590 9.77 11.50 -38.45
CA VAL A 590 9.43 10.48 -39.42
C VAL A 590 10.71 10.20 -40.18
N THR A 591 11.33 9.08 -39.87
CA THR A 591 12.47 8.62 -40.66
C THR A 591 11.85 8.08 -41.93
N LEU A 592 11.75 8.92 -42.96
CA LEU A 592 11.51 8.45 -44.32
C LEU A 592 12.73 7.62 -44.68
N THR A 593 12.62 6.31 -44.49
CA THR A 593 13.53 5.37 -45.11
C THR A 593 13.32 5.52 -46.61
N VAL A 594 14.16 6.32 -47.27
CA VAL A 594 14.22 6.34 -48.73
C VAL A 594 14.71 4.94 -49.12
N VAL A 595 13.77 4.07 -49.47
CA VAL A 595 14.10 2.79 -50.08
C VAL A 595 14.71 3.14 -51.45
N PRO A 596 15.98 2.79 -51.73
CA PRO A 596 16.55 3.00 -53.05
C PRO A 596 15.67 2.28 -54.07
N ALA A 597 15.35 2.97 -55.17
CA ALA A 597 14.56 2.41 -56.26
C ALA A 597 15.13 1.05 -56.68
N PRO A 598 14.29 0.01 -56.91
CA PRO A 598 14.76 -1.26 -57.44
C PRO A 598 15.52 -1.03 -58.76
N ALA A 599 16.65 -1.71 -58.93
CA ALA A 599 17.51 -1.58 -60.12
C ALA A 599 16.89 -2.18 -61.41
N ASP A 600 15.60 -2.52 -61.40
CA ASP A 600 14.92 -3.17 -62.52
C ASP A 600 13.54 -2.54 -62.79
N PRO A 601 13.36 -1.84 -63.93
CA PRO A 601 12.09 -1.23 -64.30
C PRO A 601 11.01 -2.22 -64.74
N SER A 602 11.31 -3.52 -64.87
CA SER A 602 10.37 -4.47 -65.48
C SER A 602 9.20 -4.92 -64.60
N GLY A 603 9.21 -4.62 -63.29
CA GLY A 603 8.15 -5.03 -62.35
C GLY A 603 7.01 -4.01 -62.15
N ILE A 604 7.13 -2.79 -62.68
CA ILE A 604 6.11 -1.73 -62.48
C ILE A 604 4.90 -1.91 -63.40
N ALA A 605 5.07 -2.58 -64.55
CA ALA A 605 3.97 -2.85 -65.48
C ALA A 605 2.97 -3.89 -64.93
N ASP A 606 3.44 -4.88 -64.18
CA ASP A 606 2.58 -5.92 -63.61
C ASP A 606 1.76 -5.41 -62.42
N LEU A 607 2.32 -4.48 -61.63
CA LEU A 607 1.63 -3.84 -60.49
C LEU A 607 0.52 -2.86 -60.91
N LEU A 608 0.62 -2.24 -62.09
CA LEU A 608 -0.42 -1.33 -62.58
C LEU A 608 -1.60 -2.07 -63.23
N ALA A 609 -1.41 -3.31 -63.70
CA ALA A 609 -2.48 -4.13 -64.25
C ALA A 609 -3.43 -4.71 -63.17
N GLU A 610 -2.96 -4.84 -61.92
CA GLU A 610 -3.80 -5.29 -60.79
C GLU A 610 -4.71 -4.19 -60.23
N PHE A 611 -4.44 -2.90 -60.50
CA PHE A 611 -5.23 -1.78 -59.96
C PHE A 611 -6.35 -1.28 -60.89
N GLU A 612 -6.48 -1.79 -62.13
CA GLU A 612 -7.53 -1.37 -63.07
C GLU A 612 -8.83 -2.19 -62.99
N ASN A 613 -8.98 -3.14 -62.05
CA ASN A 613 -10.10 -4.10 -62.05
C ASN A 613 -10.97 -4.20 -60.80
N GLU A 614 -10.98 -3.20 -59.91
CA GLU A 614 -11.98 -3.16 -58.83
C GLU A 614 -12.86 -1.91 -58.90
N ASP A 615 -14.01 -2.06 -59.56
CA ASP A 615 -15.18 -1.20 -59.44
C ASP A 615 -15.67 -1.17 -57.98
N LEU A 616 -15.41 -0.06 -57.28
CA LEU A 616 -16.05 0.25 -56.00
C LEU A 616 -17.29 1.14 -56.25
N PRO A 617 -18.51 0.71 -55.89
CA PRO A 617 -19.71 1.53 -56.05
C PRO A 617 -19.78 2.66 -55.02
N LEU A 618 -20.25 3.83 -55.49
CA LEU A 618 -20.47 5.09 -54.77
C LEU A 618 -21.44 5.01 -53.58
#